data_AF-A0A2R5FI60-F1
#
_entry.id   AF-A0A2R5FI60-F1
#
_cell.length_a   1.000
_cell.length_b   1.000
_cell.length_c   1.000
_cell.angle_alpha   90.00
_cell.angle_beta   90.00
_cell.angle_gamma   90.00
#
_symmetry.space_group_name_H-M   'P 1'
#
loop_
_entity.id
_entity.type
_entity.pdbx_description
1 polymer ?
#
loop_
_entity_poly.entity_id
_entity_poly.type
_entity_poly.pdbx_seq_one_letter_code
_entity_poly.pdbx_strand_id
1 'polypeptide(L)'
;MSFRHFKHWLKFSSIQSIISLAIISIPNLYSASAQTTPKGGIDWIIVVDTSASMRGAGGTKNIFEPVKNSITEFVNTARLGDTVTIYSFDKDVTLNANDITINSNPDRGKLKQIISSLQAEGIRTYTGKAVQKALEHSALLNKRADALGRTVSIVFLTDGLEDVRGIPNPVSIPSNTQFLREQQCKPYIFFVSLGLKEHEKQLNDFASNPALCGKGQVLRDPGGVQLNQLAQNIRPALIKPKLDVNLPTTNLGPVSPGATTEPFNINGISNVNAKVSLQLEDPQQSGIRLISPDRTINLAANQATTIPVRLQIPPEAKAGANNLRLVLISADQAMSGDKPQGVYAPIKIDLPVTIQSKLQIQPTKIDFGSIEAGKTTETQTLVLRTNISGTASLQLQGNSKDVSMAEPSAAISLQPGETKIPVQLQVRDSSFAGDRTFTLVLTPDNSIANPVNAEAHLYILMPLWRKIVIWLLLLLLILLITLIVVCLIQRKTPLELVEDFRNRNRLEGALVVLEPLPQSSEDEEISLTHLQKGRVCLSDLIPAIAATNSDAELVTVWRLA
;
A
#
# COMPACT_ATOMS: atom_id res chain seq x y z
N MET A 1 -18.16 -69.97 -4.14
CA MET A 1 -19.16 -69.18 -4.91
C MET A 1 -19.23 -69.73 -6.32
N SER A 2 -20.46 -70.01 -6.79
CA SER A 2 -20.74 -70.94 -7.90
C SER A 2 -20.59 -70.36 -9.32
N PHE A 3 -20.24 -71.24 -10.25
CA PHE A 3 -20.10 -71.10 -11.71
C PHE A 3 -21.41 -70.71 -12.45
N ARG A 4 -22.47 -70.29 -11.75
CA ARG A 4 -23.79 -69.96 -12.31
C ARG A 4 -23.94 -68.51 -12.78
N HIS A 5 -23.01 -67.61 -12.47
CA HIS A 5 -23.16 -66.18 -12.81
C HIS A 5 -22.45 -65.76 -14.11
N PHE A 6 -21.60 -66.61 -14.69
CA PHE A 6 -20.87 -66.25 -15.93
C PHE A 6 -21.70 -66.46 -17.20
N LYS A 7 -22.75 -67.30 -17.15
CA LYS A 7 -23.55 -67.68 -18.33
C LYS A 7 -24.64 -66.67 -18.69
N HIS A 8 -24.97 -65.73 -17.80
CA HIS A 8 -25.97 -64.69 -18.06
C HIS A 8 -25.40 -63.38 -18.64
N TRP A 9 -24.08 -63.18 -18.56
CA TRP A 9 -23.45 -61.95 -19.04
C TRP A 9 -23.15 -61.94 -20.54
N LEU A 10 -23.23 -63.09 -21.22
CA LEU A 10 -22.86 -63.26 -22.64
C LEU A 10 -24.06 -63.36 -23.61
N LYS A 11 -25.28 -63.05 -23.16
CA LYS A 11 -26.50 -63.11 -24.01
C LYS A 11 -27.19 -61.77 -24.26
N PHE A 12 -26.57 -60.65 -23.88
CA PHE A 12 -27.11 -59.30 -24.11
C PHE A 12 -26.18 -58.36 -24.89
N SER A 13 -25.16 -58.87 -25.59
CA SER A 13 -24.48 -58.08 -26.62
C SER A 13 -25.25 -58.19 -27.94
N SER A 14 -26.39 -57.52 -27.98
CA SER A 14 -27.15 -57.23 -29.21
C SER A 14 -26.21 -56.63 -30.25
N ILE A 15 -26.33 -57.09 -31.49
CA ILE A 15 -25.62 -56.59 -32.68
C ILE A 15 -25.76 -55.06 -32.82
N GLN A 16 -26.74 -54.44 -32.17
CA GLN A 16 -26.88 -52.98 -32.09
C GLN A 16 -25.82 -52.27 -31.24
N SER A 17 -25.16 -52.94 -30.28
CA SER A 17 -24.03 -52.33 -29.54
C SER A 17 -22.76 -52.25 -30.37
N ILE A 18 -22.57 -53.12 -31.37
CA ILE A 18 -21.41 -53.06 -32.27
C ILE A 18 -21.61 -51.95 -33.31
N ILE A 19 -22.84 -51.74 -33.80
CA ILE A 19 -23.18 -50.62 -34.69
C ILE A 19 -23.11 -49.27 -33.95
N SER A 20 -23.48 -49.23 -32.68
CA SER A 20 -23.34 -48.01 -31.85
C SER A 20 -21.87 -47.68 -31.57
N LEU A 21 -20.99 -48.67 -31.40
CA LEU A 21 -19.54 -48.45 -31.23
C LEU A 21 -18.85 -48.05 -32.55
N ALA A 22 -19.38 -48.47 -33.70
CA ALA A 22 -18.90 -48.08 -35.03
C ALA A 22 -19.37 -46.66 -35.44
N ILE A 23 -20.50 -46.17 -34.92
CA ILE A 23 -20.98 -44.80 -35.16
C ILE A 23 -20.36 -43.79 -34.18
N ILE A 24 -19.94 -44.23 -32.99
CA ILE A 24 -19.21 -43.41 -32.00
C ILE A 24 -17.70 -43.30 -32.34
N SER A 25 -17.18 -44.07 -33.30
CA SER A 25 -15.78 -43.99 -33.77
C SER A 25 -15.57 -43.11 -35.00
N ILE A 26 -16.60 -42.41 -35.50
CA ILE A 26 -16.53 -41.43 -36.61
C ILE A 26 -16.68 -39.95 -36.13
N PRO A 27 -16.05 -39.53 -35.01
CA PRO A 27 -15.62 -38.12 -34.91
C PRO A 27 -14.09 -37.94 -34.98
N ASN A 28 -13.29 -39.00 -34.89
CA ASN A 28 -11.82 -38.88 -34.76
C ASN A 28 -11.02 -39.04 -36.06
N LEU A 29 -11.68 -39.08 -37.23
CA LEU A 29 -11.03 -39.06 -38.54
C LEU A 29 -11.34 -37.81 -39.38
N TYR A 30 -12.01 -36.82 -38.80
CA TYR A 30 -11.86 -35.43 -39.21
C TYR A 30 -10.91 -34.73 -38.23
N SER A 31 -9.66 -35.23 -38.16
CA SER A 31 -8.57 -34.27 -38.26
C SER A 31 -8.70 -33.64 -39.64
N ALA A 32 -9.64 -32.71 -39.77
CA ALA A 32 -9.44 -31.59 -40.67
C ALA A 32 -7.99 -31.21 -40.41
N SER A 33 -7.16 -31.34 -41.44
CA SER A 33 -5.98 -30.52 -41.53
C SER A 33 -6.47 -29.13 -41.15
N ALA A 34 -6.22 -28.72 -39.90
CA ALA A 34 -6.20 -27.33 -39.56
C ALA A 34 -5.09 -26.83 -40.48
N GLN A 35 -5.48 -26.43 -41.69
CA GLN A 35 -4.70 -25.57 -42.52
C GLN A 35 -4.26 -24.51 -41.55
N THR A 36 -2.97 -24.49 -41.28
CA THR A 36 -2.33 -23.44 -40.52
C THR A 36 -2.72 -22.17 -41.25
N THR A 37 -3.79 -21.53 -40.79
CA THR A 37 -4.25 -20.25 -41.31
C THR A 37 -3.03 -19.36 -41.22
N PRO A 38 -2.60 -18.74 -42.33
CA PRO A 38 -1.36 -17.99 -42.36
C PRO A 38 -1.39 -16.98 -41.20
N LYS A 39 -0.40 -17.12 -40.31
CA LYS A 39 -0.22 -16.28 -39.11
C LYS A 39 -0.33 -14.80 -39.51
N GLY A 40 -1.26 -14.03 -38.93
CA GLY A 40 -1.09 -12.57 -38.81
C GLY A 40 -1.34 -11.72 -40.07
N GLY A 41 -2.20 -12.13 -41.00
CA GLY A 41 -2.54 -11.32 -42.18
C GLY A 41 -3.28 -10.02 -41.83
N ILE A 42 -3.04 -8.96 -42.60
CA ILE A 42 -3.77 -7.69 -42.48
C ILE A 42 -4.90 -7.66 -43.50
N ASP A 43 -6.09 -7.28 -43.04
CA ASP A 43 -7.23 -6.96 -43.88
C ASP A 43 -7.22 -5.48 -44.25
N TRP A 44 -6.84 -5.21 -45.49
CA TRP A 44 -6.75 -3.86 -46.01
C TRP A 44 -8.05 -3.45 -46.69
N ILE A 45 -8.68 -2.40 -46.19
CA ILE A 45 -9.82 -1.74 -46.83
C ILE A 45 -9.31 -0.41 -47.38
N ILE A 46 -9.07 -0.37 -48.70
CA ILE A 46 -8.59 0.81 -49.40
C ILE A 46 -9.81 1.52 -50.00
N VAL A 47 -10.01 2.78 -49.62
CA VAL A 47 -11.17 3.56 -50.01
C VAL A 47 -10.69 4.77 -50.81
N VAL A 48 -10.97 4.77 -52.10
CA VAL A 48 -10.37 5.70 -53.07
C VAL A 48 -11.39 6.74 -53.50
N ASP A 49 -11.09 8.00 -53.27
CA ASP A 49 -11.87 9.12 -53.80
C ASP A 49 -11.74 9.16 -55.34
N THR A 50 -12.88 9.07 -56.01
CA THR A 50 -13.01 9.11 -57.47
C THR A 50 -13.76 10.35 -57.94
N SER A 51 -13.83 11.39 -57.11
CA SER A 51 -14.35 12.70 -57.51
C SER A 51 -13.45 13.37 -58.55
N ALA A 52 -14.03 14.23 -59.37
CA ALA A 52 -13.34 14.91 -60.46
C ALA A 52 -12.23 15.86 -59.96
N SER A 53 -12.30 16.34 -58.71
CA SER A 53 -11.25 17.17 -58.11
C SER A 53 -9.94 16.41 -57.97
N MET A 54 -9.97 15.08 -57.82
CA MET A 54 -8.77 14.23 -57.76
C MET A 54 -7.96 14.26 -59.07
N ARG A 55 -8.61 14.49 -60.22
CA ARG A 55 -7.92 14.66 -61.52
C ARG A 55 -7.70 16.12 -61.92
N GLY A 56 -7.92 17.06 -61.00
CA GLY A 56 -7.68 18.48 -61.22
C GLY A 56 -8.89 19.31 -61.68
N ALA A 57 -10.10 18.72 -61.74
CA ALA A 57 -11.28 19.48 -62.10
C ALA A 57 -11.58 20.56 -61.04
N GLY A 58 -11.90 21.77 -61.49
CA GLY A 58 -12.07 22.93 -60.59
C GLY A 58 -10.77 23.62 -60.19
N GLY A 59 -9.66 23.37 -60.90
CA GLY A 59 -8.39 24.10 -60.73
C GLY A 59 -7.43 23.48 -59.71
N THR A 60 -7.69 22.24 -59.27
CA THR A 60 -6.79 21.47 -58.40
C THR A 60 -5.69 20.78 -59.22
N LYS A 61 -4.64 20.28 -58.54
CA LYS A 61 -3.61 19.45 -59.19
C LYS A 61 -4.19 18.08 -59.50
N ASN A 62 -3.85 17.49 -60.66
CA ASN A 62 -4.15 16.08 -60.91
C ASN A 62 -3.28 15.20 -60.00
N ILE A 63 -3.92 14.55 -59.04
CA ILE A 63 -3.31 13.67 -58.02
C ILE A 63 -3.77 12.22 -58.15
N PHE A 64 -4.71 11.93 -59.06
CA PHE A 64 -5.32 10.61 -59.16
C PHE A 64 -4.37 9.53 -59.70
N GLU A 65 -3.51 9.86 -60.68
CA GLU A 65 -2.48 8.93 -61.14
C GLU A 65 -1.43 8.62 -60.05
N PRO A 66 -0.89 9.61 -59.30
CA PRO A 66 -0.11 9.34 -58.09
C PRO A 66 -0.80 8.40 -57.09
N VAL A 67 -2.12 8.56 -56.88
CA VAL A 67 -2.91 7.66 -56.02
C VAL A 67 -2.91 6.23 -56.54
N LYS A 68 -3.23 6.02 -57.81
CA LYS A 68 -3.23 4.68 -58.43
C LYS A 68 -1.85 4.01 -58.37
N ASN A 69 -0.79 4.78 -58.63
CA ASN A 69 0.58 4.30 -58.52
C ASN A 69 0.92 3.88 -57.09
N SER A 70 0.51 4.65 -56.09
CA SER A 70 0.79 4.29 -54.70
C SER A 70 0.02 3.08 -54.21
N ILE A 71 -1.26 2.94 -54.58
CA ILE A 71 -2.02 1.72 -54.26
C ILE A 71 -1.38 0.51 -54.97
N THR A 72 -0.92 0.67 -56.20
CA THR A 72 -0.21 -0.38 -56.95
C THR A 72 1.09 -0.81 -56.25
N GLU A 73 1.87 0.16 -55.76
CA GLU A 73 3.09 -0.09 -54.99
C GLU A 73 2.78 -0.76 -53.65
N PHE A 74 1.74 -0.29 -52.98
CA PHE A 74 1.24 -0.89 -51.75
C PHE A 74 0.91 -2.38 -51.94
N VAL A 75 0.15 -2.72 -53.00
CA VAL A 75 -0.17 -4.11 -53.37
C VAL A 75 1.08 -4.95 -53.67
N ASN A 76 2.15 -4.36 -54.23
CA ASN A 76 3.42 -5.07 -54.43
C ASN A 76 4.08 -5.47 -53.11
N THR A 77 3.90 -4.68 -52.06
CA THR A 77 4.46 -4.95 -50.73
C THR A 77 3.55 -5.83 -49.86
N ALA A 78 2.26 -5.98 -50.20
CA ALA A 78 1.30 -6.80 -49.46
C ALA A 78 1.82 -8.24 -49.26
N ARG A 79 1.68 -8.78 -48.05
CA ARG A 79 2.29 -10.07 -47.66
C ARG A 79 1.35 -11.20 -48.09
N LEU A 80 1.91 -12.40 -48.24
CA LEU A 80 1.08 -13.58 -48.41
C LEU A 80 0.15 -13.72 -47.19
N GLY A 81 -1.14 -13.92 -47.43
CA GLY A 81 -2.18 -14.00 -46.40
C GLY A 81 -2.88 -12.67 -46.04
N ASP A 82 -2.37 -11.53 -46.52
CA ASP A 82 -3.12 -10.26 -46.48
C ASP A 82 -4.36 -10.38 -47.39
N THR A 83 -5.44 -9.68 -47.05
CA THR A 83 -6.60 -9.52 -47.95
C THR A 83 -6.76 -8.05 -48.31
N VAL A 84 -7.13 -7.76 -49.54
CA VAL A 84 -7.33 -6.39 -50.02
C VAL A 84 -8.74 -6.22 -50.57
N THR A 85 -9.43 -5.24 -50.00
CA THR A 85 -10.75 -4.74 -50.42
C THR A 85 -10.58 -3.33 -50.94
N ILE A 86 -11.15 -3.04 -52.11
CA ILE A 86 -11.05 -1.73 -52.74
C ILE A 86 -12.46 -1.19 -52.95
N TYR A 87 -12.74 -0.08 -52.29
CA TYR A 87 -13.90 0.77 -52.56
C TYR A 87 -13.45 2.01 -53.35
N SER A 88 -14.28 2.46 -54.27
CA SER A 88 -14.21 3.83 -54.78
C SER A 88 -15.40 4.62 -54.28
N PHE A 89 -15.27 5.94 -54.14
CA PHE A 89 -16.40 6.77 -53.76
C PHE A 89 -16.41 8.13 -54.45
N ASP A 90 -17.61 8.60 -54.74
CA ASP A 90 -17.91 9.93 -55.26
C ASP A 90 -19.27 10.43 -54.72
N LYS A 91 -20.33 10.43 -55.53
CA LYS A 91 -21.73 10.58 -55.07
C LYS A 91 -22.24 9.34 -54.33
N ASP A 92 -21.62 8.18 -54.54
CA ASP A 92 -21.90 6.93 -53.84
C ASP A 92 -20.63 6.10 -53.67
N VAL A 93 -20.72 4.94 -53.01
CA VAL A 93 -19.61 4.02 -52.74
C VAL A 93 -19.78 2.78 -53.60
N THR A 94 -18.75 2.44 -54.37
CA THR A 94 -18.71 1.26 -55.24
C THR A 94 -17.65 0.28 -54.76
N LEU A 95 -18.01 -1.00 -54.64
CA LEU A 95 -17.09 -2.08 -54.34
C LEU A 95 -16.41 -2.56 -55.64
N ASN A 96 -15.10 -2.39 -55.75
CA ASN A 96 -14.32 -2.78 -56.92
C ASN A 96 -13.56 -4.09 -56.71
N ALA A 97 -13.12 -4.37 -55.49
CA ALA A 97 -12.47 -5.62 -55.11
C ALA A 97 -12.99 -6.07 -53.75
N ASN A 98 -13.43 -7.32 -53.64
CA ASN A 98 -13.98 -7.88 -52.40
C ASN A 98 -13.04 -8.92 -51.80
N ASP A 99 -12.36 -8.55 -50.71
CA ASP A 99 -11.52 -9.41 -49.86
C ASP A 99 -10.56 -10.32 -50.66
N ILE A 100 -9.86 -9.77 -51.67
CA ILE A 100 -8.93 -10.55 -52.48
C ILE A 100 -7.73 -10.95 -51.62
N THR A 101 -7.62 -12.24 -51.31
CA THR A 101 -6.48 -12.80 -50.58
C THR A 101 -5.23 -12.84 -51.46
N ILE A 102 -4.12 -12.31 -50.95
CA ILE A 102 -2.81 -12.39 -51.59
C ILE A 102 -2.20 -13.76 -51.28
N ASN A 103 -2.42 -14.75 -52.15
CA ASN A 103 -1.77 -16.06 -52.04
C ASN A 103 -0.60 -16.18 -53.02
N SER A 104 -0.56 -15.34 -54.05
CA SER A 104 0.39 -15.42 -55.14
C SER A 104 0.54 -14.09 -55.90
N ASN A 105 1.53 -14.01 -56.79
CA ASN A 105 1.69 -12.86 -57.69
C ASN A 105 0.50 -12.62 -58.64
N PRO A 106 -0.19 -13.66 -59.18
CA PRO A 106 -1.44 -13.48 -59.92
C PRO A 106 -2.52 -12.67 -59.17
N ASP A 107 -2.66 -12.85 -57.85
CA ASP A 107 -3.65 -12.11 -57.06
C ASP A 107 -3.32 -10.62 -56.99
N ARG A 108 -2.02 -10.29 -56.86
CA ARG A 108 -1.52 -8.92 -56.98
C ARG A 108 -1.78 -8.36 -58.38
N GLY A 109 -1.61 -9.17 -59.43
CA GLY A 109 -1.92 -8.80 -60.82
C GLY A 109 -3.39 -8.40 -61.00
N LYS A 110 -4.33 -9.17 -60.44
CA LYS A 110 -5.76 -8.85 -60.46
C LYS A 110 -6.05 -7.51 -59.78
N LEU A 111 -5.49 -7.28 -58.60
CA LEU A 111 -5.66 -6.01 -57.89
C LEU A 111 -5.12 -4.83 -58.68
N LYS A 112 -3.93 -4.96 -59.30
CA LYS A 112 -3.37 -3.91 -60.18
C LYS A 112 -4.26 -3.60 -61.37
N GLN A 113 -4.86 -4.61 -61.98
CA GLN A 113 -5.80 -4.41 -63.08
C GLN A 113 -7.02 -3.60 -62.60
N ILE A 114 -7.60 -3.97 -61.47
CA ILE A 114 -8.71 -3.22 -60.84
C ILE A 114 -8.30 -1.76 -60.58
N ILE A 115 -7.14 -1.54 -59.94
CA ILE A 115 -6.61 -0.21 -59.65
C ILE A 115 -6.43 0.61 -60.93
N SER A 116 -5.83 0.02 -61.98
CA SER A 116 -5.59 0.68 -63.25
C SER A 116 -6.89 1.12 -63.95
N SER A 117 -7.99 0.41 -63.70
CA SER A 117 -9.30 0.68 -64.28
C SER A 117 -10.10 1.77 -63.55
N LEU A 118 -9.67 2.19 -62.35
CA LEU A 118 -10.34 3.26 -61.61
C LEU A 118 -10.27 4.58 -62.40
N GLN A 119 -11.39 5.33 -62.37
CA GLN A 119 -11.57 6.61 -63.05
C GLN A 119 -12.12 7.65 -62.08
N ALA A 120 -11.57 8.88 -62.12
CA ALA A 120 -11.97 9.99 -61.26
C ALA A 120 -12.95 10.93 -61.99
N GLU A 121 -14.16 10.46 -62.25
CA GLU A 121 -15.19 11.20 -63.00
C GLU A 121 -16.37 11.67 -62.14
N GLY A 122 -16.34 11.33 -60.85
CA GLY A 122 -17.41 11.63 -59.92
C GLY A 122 -17.64 13.12 -59.73
N ILE A 123 -18.90 13.54 -59.64
CA ILE A 123 -19.26 14.96 -59.53
C ILE A 123 -19.35 15.46 -58.08
N ARG A 124 -19.13 14.58 -57.10
CA ARG A 124 -19.31 14.81 -55.65
C ARG A 124 -18.32 13.97 -54.85
N THR A 125 -18.22 14.27 -53.56
CA THR A 125 -17.31 13.60 -52.63
C THR A 125 -18.07 13.28 -51.34
N TYR A 126 -18.63 12.08 -51.24
CA TYR A 126 -19.51 11.66 -50.15
C TYR A 126 -18.75 10.83 -49.10
N THR A 127 -17.79 11.49 -48.46
CA THR A 127 -16.85 10.88 -47.52
C THR A 127 -17.55 10.19 -46.35
N GLY A 128 -18.61 10.77 -45.79
CA GLY A 128 -19.34 10.15 -44.67
C GLY A 128 -19.98 8.80 -45.01
N LYS A 129 -20.47 8.58 -46.24
CA LYS A 129 -20.98 7.27 -46.69
C LYS A 129 -19.84 6.28 -46.95
N ALA A 130 -18.71 6.75 -47.47
CA ALA A 130 -17.50 5.94 -47.64
C ALA A 130 -16.99 5.42 -46.29
N VAL A 131 -16.95 6.29 -45.26
CA VAL A 131 -16.61 5.92 -43.88
C VAL A 131 -17.57 4.87 -43.33
N GLN A 132 -18.88 5.10 -43.49
CA GLN A 132 -19.91 4.14 -43.06
C GLN A 132 -19.68 2.75 -43.67
N LYS A 133 -19.53 2.69 -45.00
CA LYS A 133 -19.37 1.42 -45.72
C LYS A 133 -18.10 0.67 -45.34
N ALA A 134 -16.99 1.37 -45.19
CA ALA A 134 -15.73 0.75 -44.76
C ALA A 134 -15.82 0.20 -43.33
N LEU A 135 -16.53 0.88 -42.43
CA LEU A 135 -16.74 0.42 -41.05
C LEU A 135 -17.71 -0.76 -40.96
N GLU A 136 -18.77 -0.76 -41.76
CA GLU A 136 -19.67 -1.91 -41.92
C GLU A 136 -18.88 -3.14 -42.40
N HIS A 137 -18.04 -2.96 -43.44
CA HIS A 137 -17.18 -4.03 -43.94
C HIS A 137 -16.20 -4.50 -42.86
N SER A 138 -15.51 -3.59 -42.18
CA SER A 138 -14.63 -3.93 -41.04
C SER A 138 -15.35 -4.72 -39.95
N ALA A 139 -16.58 -4.36 -39.61
CA ALA A 139 -17.38 -5.10 -38.64
C ALA A 139 -17.72 -6.53 -39.11
N LEU A 140 -17.93 -6.75 -40.40
CA LEU A 140 -18.09 -8.09 -40.98
C LEU A 140 -16.79 -8.89 -40.88
N LEU A 141 -15.65 -8.27 -41.22
CA LEU A 141 -14.34 -8.92 -41.14
C LEU A 141 -14.00 -9.35 -39.71
N ASN A 142 -14.37 -8.52 -38.73
CA ASN A 142 -14.19 -8.78 -37.30
C ASN A 142 -15.08 -9.90 -36.74
N LYS A 143 -16.04 -10.41 -37.52
CA LYS A 143 -16.93 -11.53 -37.17
C LYS A 143 -16.56 -12.84 -37.87
N ARG A 144 -15.54 -12.85 -38.73
CA ARG A 144 -15.07 -14.07 -39.42
C ARG A 144 -14.46 -15.07 -38.44
N ALA A 145 -14.50 -16.35 -38.79
CA ALA A 145 -13.95 -17.43 -37.96
C ALA A 145 -12.43 -17.30 -37.74
N ASP A 146 -11.71 -16.75 -38.72
CA ASP A 146 -10.28 -16.47 -38.68
C ASP A 146 -9.96 -15.02 -38.28
N ALA A 147 -10.93 -14.24 -37.81
CA ALA A 147 -10.71 -12.87 -37.36
C ALA A 147 -9.70 -12.81 -36.19
N LEU A 148 -9.65 -13.88 -35.39
CA LEU A 148 -8.64 -14.06 -34.35
C LEU A 148 -7.26 -14.21 -34.97
N GLY A 149 -6.40 -13.22 -34.76
CA GLY A 149 -5.06 -13.18 -35.36
C GLY A 149 -4.94 -12.34 -36.63
N ARG A 150 -5.99 -11.62 -37.02
CA ARG A 150 -5.97 -10.65 -38.14
C ARG A 150 -6.14 -9.22 -37.63
N THR A 151 -5.66 -8.28 -38.42
CA THR A 151 -5.79 -6.84 -38.15
C THR A 151 -6.47 -6.16 -39.30
N VAL A 152 -7.53 -5.39 -39.03
CA VAL A 152 -8.22 -4.61 -40.04
C VAL A 152 -7.62 -3.20 -40.10
N SER A 153 -7.28 -2.75 -41.29
CA SER A 153 -6.79 -1.40 -41.56
C SER A 153 -7.58 -0.76 -42.69
N ILE A 154 -8.18 0.39 -42.41
CA ILE A 154 -8.93 1.19 -43.37
C ILE A 154 -8.06 2.38 -43.78
N VAL A 155 -7.87 2.57 -45.09
CA VAL A 155 -7.07 3.65 -45.65
C VAL A 155 -7.93 4.42 -46.63
N PHE A 156 -8.30 5.66 -46.28
CA PHE A 156 -8.99 6.59 -47.16
C PHE A 156 -7.97 7.43 -47.92
N LEU A 157 -8.11 7.52 -49.23
CA LEU A 157 -7.29 8.34 -50.12
C LEU A 157 -8.20 9.39 -50.74
N THR A 158 -8.13 10.63 -50.26
CA THR A 158 -9.03 11.72 -50.64
C THR A 158 -8.30 13.06 -50.67
N ASP A 159 -8.84 14.04 -51.40
CA ASP A 159 -8.37 15.43 -51.31
C ASP A 159 -8.82 16.12 -50.00
N GLY A 160 -9.69 15.46 -49.24
CA GLY A 160 -10.09 15.86 -47.89
C GLY A 160 -11.21 16.89 -47.83
N LEU A 161 -11.93 17.11 -48.95
CA LEU A 161 -13.03 18.06 -49.06
C LEU A 161 -14.34 17.32 -49.33
N GLU A 162 -15.29 17.37 -48.40
CA GLU A 162 -16.59 16.73 -48.58
C GLU A 162 -17.50 17.62 -49.44
N ASP A 163 -18.18 17.02 -50.43
CA ASP A 163 -19.18 17.70 -51.25
C ASP A 163 -20.40 16.80 -51.42
N VAL A 164 -21.41 17.04 -50.57
CA VAL A 164 -22.67 16.30 -50.54
C VAL A 164 -23.84 17.07 -51.16
N ARG A 165 -23.58 18.15 -51.91
CA ARG A 165 -24.65 18.98 -52.48
C ARG A 165 -25.51 18.16 -53.45
N GLY A 166 -26.82 18.17 -53.23
CA GLY A 166 -27.79 17.42 -54.04
C GLY A 166 -27.90 15.94 -53.67
N ILE A 167 -27.21 15.48 -52.63
CA ILE A 167 -27.40 14.14 -52.06
C ILE A 167 -28.52 14.23 -50.99
N PRO A 168 -29.60 13.42 -51.08
CA PRO A 168 -30.65 13.43 -50.08
C PRO A 168 -30.18 12.77 -48.77
N ASN A 169 -30.42 13.44 -47.64
CA ASN A 169 -30.08 12.96 -46.29
C ASN A 169 -28.63 12.45 -46.16
N PRO A 170 -27.62 13.30 -46.42
CA PRO A 170 -26.25 12.87 -46.39
C PRO A 170 -25.85 12.38 -45.00
N VAL A 171 -25.06 11.30 -44.99
CA VAL A 171 -24.49 10.68 -43.79
C VAL A 171 -23.23 11.46 -43.49
N SER A 172 -23.16 12.10 -42.33
CA SER A 172 -21.98 12.88 -41.94
C SER A 172 -20.88 11.96 -41.39
N ILE A 173 -19.62 12.36 -41.53
CA ILE A 173 -18.48 11.61 -40.98
C ILE A 173 -18.66 11.33 -39.46
N PRO A 174 -19.01 12.32 -38.61
CA PRO A 174 -19.19 12.10 -37.17
C PRO A 174 -20.33 11.15 -36.79
N SER A 175 -21.33 10.96 -37.65
CA SER A 175 -22.46 10.05 -37.36
C SER A 175 -22.03 8.58 -37.27
N ASN A 176 -20.86 8.23 -37.81
CA ASN A 176 -20.32 6.87 -37.83
C ASN A 176 -19.64 6.43 -36.52
N THR A 177 -19.57 7.28 -35.50
CA THR A 177 -18.84 6.99 -34.24
C THR A 177 -19.42 5.82 -33.45
N GLN A 178 -20.70 5.49 -33.65
CA GLN A 178 -21.30 4.29 -33.06
C GLN A 178 -20.61 3.00 -33.53
N PHE A 179 -20.30 2.88 -34.83
CA PHE A 179 -19.58 1.72 -35.37
C PHE A 179 -18.19 1.55 -34.76
N LEU A 180 -17.53 2.66 -34.37
CA LEU A 180 -16.23 2.60 -33.70
C LEU A 180 -16.34 1.97 -32.30
N ARG A 181 -17.35 2.39 -31.53
CA ARG A 181 -17.60 1.89 -30.17
C ARG A 181 -17.93 0.40 -30.17
N GLU A 182 -18.77 -0.05 -31.09
CA GLU A 182 -19.16 -1.45 -31.24
C GLU A 182 -17.99 -2.36 -31.62
N GLN A 183 -17.00 -1.81 -32.35
CA GLN A 183 -15.81 -2.55 -32.77
C GLN A 183 -14.68 -2.58 -31.73
N GLN A 184 -14.85 -1.96 -30.56
CA GLN A 184 -13.92 -2.06 -29.41
C GLN A 184 -12.45 -1.86 -29.80
N CYS A 185 -12.14 -0.76 -30.48
CA CYS A 185 -10.77 -0.41 -30.91
C CYS A 185 -10.10 -1.43 -31.85
N LYS A 186 -10.85 -2.26 -32.59
CA LYS A 186 -10.25 -3.21 -33.55
C LYS A 186 -9.60 -2.56 -34.77
N PRO A 187 -10.30 -1.74 -35.58
CA PRO A 187 -9.73 -1.24 -36.82
C PRO A 187 -8.72 -0.12 -36.60
N TYR A 188 -7.70 -0.08 -37.45
CA TYR A 188 -6.92 1.13 -37.70
C TYR A 188 -7.55 1.94 -38.82
N ILE A 189 -7.52 3.26 -38.70
CA ILE A 189 -8.12 4.16 -39.69
C ILE A 189 -7.11 5.24 -40.06
N PHE A 190 -6.77 5.32 -41.34
CA PHE A 190 -5.89 6.33 -41.89
C PHE A 190 -6.65 7.16 -42.91
N PHE A 191 -6.71 8.47 -42.71
CA PHE A 191 -7.11 9.40 -43.76
C PHE A 191 -5.85 9.97 -44.39
N VAL A 192 -5.65 9.70 -45.67
CA VAL A 192 -4.56 10.26 -46.44
C VAL A 192 -5.11 11.45 -47.23
N SER A 193 -4.82 12.64 -46.72
CA SER A 193 -5.24 13.92 -47.28
C SER A 193 -4.24 14.40 -48.33
N LEU A 194 -4.69 14.42 -49.58
CA LEU A 194 -3.85 14.63 -50.77
C LEU A 194 -4.03 16.01 -51.41
N GLY A 195 -5.04 16.77 -50.96
CA GLY A 195 -5.32 18.11 -51.44
C GLY A 195 -4.20 19.09 -51.10
N LEU A 196 -3.99 20.08 -51.97
CA LEU A 196 -3.12 21.22 -51.64
C LEU A 196 -3.74 22.11 -50.55
N LYS A 197 -5.07 22.16 -50.51
CA LYS A 197 -5.83 22.83 -49.46
C LYS A 197 -5.77 22.01 -48.17
N GLU A 198 -6.03 22.67 -47.05
CA GLU A 198 -6.24 21.94 -45.80
C GLU A 198 -7.54 21.13 -45.88
N HIS A 199 -7.51 19.91 -45.37
CA HIS A 199 -8.69 19.06 -45.30
C HIS A 199 -9.64 19.52 -44.21
N GLU A 200 -10.87 19.02 -44.26
CA GLU A 200 -11.88 19.41 -43.29
C GLU A 200 -11.57 18.90 -41.87
N LYS A 201 -11.81 19.75 -40.88
CA LYS A 201 -11.58 19.46 -39.46
C LYS A 201 -12.24 18.17 -39.00
N GLN A 202 -13.39 17.81 -39.56
CA GLN A 202 -14.12 16.59 -39.20
C GLN A 202 -13.32 15.30 -39.44
N LEU A 203 -12.34 15.28 -40.36
CA LEU A 203 -11.44 14.13 -40.51
C LEU A 203 -10.52 13.95 -39.29
N ASN A 204 -9.97 15.05 -38.79
CA ASN A 204 -9.14 15.04 -37.58
C ASN A 204 -9.96 14.63 -36.36
N ASP A 205 -11.13 15.24 -36.18
CA ASP A 205 -12.02 14.95 -35.06
C ASP A 205 -12.45 13.47 -35.05
N PHE A 206 -12.70 12.89 -36.23
CA PHE A 206 -13.04 11.47 -36.36
C PHE A 206 -11.84 10.56 -36.08
N ALA A 207 -10.66 10.85 -36.64
CA ALA A 207 -9.44 10.07 -36.42
C ALA A 207 -8.96 10.11 -34.96
N SER A 208 -9.18 11.22 -34.24
CA SER A 208 -8.84 11.37 -32.83
C SER A 208 -9.90 10.84 -31.85
N ASN A 209 -10.96 10.16 -32.35
CA ASN A 209 -12.03 9.68 -31.49
C ASN A 209 -11.50 8.67 -30.43
N PRO A 210 -11.82 8.81 -29.13
CA PRO A 210 -11.37 7.90 -28.08
C PRO A 210 -11.74 6.43 -28.32
N ALA A 211 -12.84 6.14 -29.04
CA ALA A 211 -13.25 4.79 -29.38
C ALA A 211 -12.29 4.06 -30.34
N LEU A 212 -11.31 4.75 -30.90
CA LEU A 212 -10.22 4.16 -31.69
C LEU A 212 -8.98 3.80 -30.87
N CYS A 213 -8.92 4.12 -29.57
CA CYS A 213 -7.74 3.86 -28.73
C CYS A 213 -6.41 4.36 -29.36
N GLY A 214 -6.45 5.52 -30.03
CA GLY A 214 -5.29 6.08 -30.74
C GLY A 214 -4.85 5.28 -31.98
N LYS A 215 -5.75 4.52 -32.61
CA LYS A 215 -5.54 3.82 -33.90
C LYS A 215 -6.05 4.59 -35.12
N GLY A 216 -6.53 5.83 -34.94
CA GLY A 216 -6.89 6.73 -36.02
C GLY A 216 -5.83 7.79 -36.27
N GLN A 217 -5.53 8.07 -37.54
CA GLN A 217 -4.57 9.10 -37.94
C GLN A 217 -5.02 9.81 -39.22
N VAL A 218 -4.73 11.10 -39.30
CA VAL A 218 -4.78 11.84 -40.56
C VAL A 218 -3.35 12.12 -41.00
N LEU A 219 -3.03 11.67 -42.20
CA LEU A 219 -1.73 11.76 -42.83
C LEU A 219 -1.84 12.75 -43.98
N ARG A 220 -1.05 13.81 -43.96
CA ARG A 220 -1.10 14.86 -44.98
C ARG A 220 0.02 14.66 -45.99
N ASP A 221 -0.33 14.54 -47.26
CA ASP A 221 0.61 14.45 -48.38
C ASP A 221 0.13 15.33 -49.56
N PRO A 222 0.28 16.66 -49.45
CA PRO A 222 -0.27 17.59 -50.43
C PRO A 222 0.29 17.32 -51.82
N GLY A 223 -0.59 17.03 -52.78
CA GLY A 223 -0.19 16.76 -54.15
C GLY A 223 0.38 15.36 -54.40
N GLY A 224 0.28 14.43 -53.44
CA GLY A 224 0.67 13.03 -53.56
C GLY A 224 2.17 12.78 -53.69
N VAL A 225 3.00 13.60 -53.02
CA VAL A 225 4.46 13.63 -53.21
C VAL A 225 5.16 12.49 -52.47
N GLN A 226 4.66 12.10 -51.29
CA GLN A 226 5.26 11.14 -50.37
C GLN A 226 4.39 9.91 -50.14
N LEU A 227 3.35 9.70 -50.95
CA LEU A 227 2.33 8.68 -50.75
C LEU A 227 2.91 7.26 -50.57
N ASN A 228 3.98 6.96 -51.30
CA ASN A 228 4.70 5.69 -51.22
C ASN A 228 5.47 5.54 -49.89
N GLN A 229 6.09 6.62 -49.40
CA GLN A 229 6.72 6.64 -48.07
C GLN A 229 5.67 6.53 -46.97
N LEU A 230 4.50 7.11 -47.19
CA LEU A 230 3.39 7.07 -46.25
C LEU A 230 2.79 5.66 -46.12
N ALA A 231 2.62 4.96 -47.23
CA ALA A 231 2.27 3.54 -47.27
C ALA A 231 3.28 2.68 -46.48
N GLN A 232 4.58 3.03 -46.56
CA GLN A 232 5.64 2.41 -45.78
C GLN A 232 5.62 2.78 -44.29
N ASN A 233 4.92 3.84 -43.87
CA ASN A 233 4.75 4.24 -42.47
C ASN A 233 3.52 3.60 -41.80
N ILE A 234 2.43 3.41 -42.56
CA ILE A 234 1.20 2.78 -42.09
C ILE A 234 1.47 1.34 -41.65
N ARG A 235 2.19 0.58 -42.47
CA ARG A 235 2.37 -0.85 -42.23
C ARG A 235 3.18 -1.17 -40.96
N PRO A 236 4.33 -0.53 -40.68
CA PRO A 236 5.03 -0.65 -39.40
C PRO A 236 4.14 -0.42 -38.18
N ALA A 237 3.19 0.53 -38.25
CA ALA A 237 2.26 0.78 -37.15
C ALA A 237 1.28 -0.40 -36.90
N LEU A 238 1.07 -1.25 -37.90
CA LEU A 238 0.17 -2.41 -37.85
C LEU A 238 0.91 -3.71 -37.55
N ILE A 239 2.17 -3.84 -37.94
CA ILE A 239 2.96 -5.07 -37.71
C ILE A 239 3.78 -5.03 -36.41
N LYS A 240 4.02 -3.85 -35.84
CA LYS A 240 4.70 -3.73 -34.55
C LYS A 240 3.70 -3.98 -33.42
N PRO A 241 3.99 -4.88 -32.46
CA PRO A 241 3.17 -5.05 -31.27
C PRO A 241 3.06 -3.73 -30.51
N LYS A 242 1.87 -3.11 -30.55
CA LYS A 242 1.47 -2.04 -29.66
C LYS A 242 0.75 -2.70 -28.50
N LEU A 243 1.37 -2.69 -27.33
CA LEU A 243 0.76 -3.27 -26.13
C LEU A 243 0.10 -2.18 -25.31
N ASP A 244 -1.20 -2.34 -25.10
CA ASP A 244 -1.90 -1.63 -24.04
C ASP A 244 -1.91 -2.52 -22.81
N VAL A 245 -1.49 -1.98 -21.68
CA VAL A 245 -1.44 -2.71 -20.42
C VAL A 245 -2.10 -1.89 -19.33
N ASN A 246 -3.25 -2.37 -18.88
CA ASN A 246 -3.91 -1.85 -17.71
C ASN A 246 -3.49 -2.67 -16.50
N LEU A 247 -2.83 -2.02 -15.55
CA LEU A 247 -2.76 -2.52 -14.19
C LEU A 247 -4.15 -2.33 -13.57
N PRO A 248 -4.75 -3.36 -12.96
CA PRO A 248 -5.88 -3.13 -12.08
C PRO A 248 -5.41 -2.16 -10.99
N THR A 249 -6.15 -1.07 -10.79
CA THR A 249 -5.87 -0.01 -9.82
C THR A 249 -5.88 -0.49 -8.36
N THR A 250 -6.21 -1.76 -8.13
CA THR A 250 -6.09 -2.41 -6.82
C THR A 250 -4.62 -2.63 -6.50
N ASN A 251 -4.04 -1.66 -5.78
CA ASN A 251 -2.75 -1.78 -5.11
C ASN A 251 -2.59 -3.17 -4.49
N LEU A 252 -1.45 -3.81 -4.75
CA LEU A 252 -1.02 -4.96 -3.98
C LEU A 252 -1.11 -4.59 -2.50
N GLY A 253 -1.97 -5.29 -1.75
CA GLY A 253 -2.05 -5.10 -0.31
C GLY A 253 -0.69 -5.32 0.34
N PRO A 254 -0.43 -4.77 1.53
CA PRO A 254 0.86 -4.94 2.20
C PRO A 254 1.24 -6.41 2.33
N VAL A 255 2.46 -6.77 1.91
CA VAL A 255 2.95 -8.16 1.86
C VAL A 255 3.99 -8.37 2.95
N SER A 256 3.91 -9.49 3.66
CA SER A 256 4.90 -9.83 4.69
C SER A 256 6.26 -10.23 4.08
N PRO A 257 7.39 -9.89 4.71
CA PRO A 257 8.71 -10.39 4.30
C PRO A 257 8.75 -11.92 4.26
N GLY A 258 9.42 -12.48 3.26
CA GLY A 258 9.51 -13.93 3.02
C GLY A 258 8.28 -14.55 2.37
N ALA A 259 7.19 -13.80 2.18
CA ALA A 259 5.97 -14.29 1.54
C ALA A 259 6.02 -14.17 0.01
N THR A 260 5.09 -14.88 -0.64
CA THR A 260 4.79 -14.72 -2.08
C THR A 260 3.46 -13.98 -2.20
N THR A 261 3.34 -13.07 -3.16
CA THR A 261 2.09 -12.36 -3.39
C THR A 261 1.02 -13.30 -3.91
N GLU A 262 -0.25 -13.00 -3.60
CA GLU A 262 -1.33 -13.58 -4.37
C GLU A 262 -1.20 -13.18 -5.85
N PRO A 263 -1.63 -14.03 -6.79
CA PRO A 263 -1.58 -13.70 -8.21
C PRO A 263 -2.48 -12.50 -8.47
N PHE A 264 -1.94 -11.50 -9.15
CA PHE A 264 -2.72 -10.40 -9.71
C PHE A 264 -2.54 -10.38 -11.21
N ASN A 265 -3.55 -9.86 -11.90
CA ASN A 265 -3.64 -9.97 -13.34
C ASN A 265 -3.38 -8.62 -13.99
N ILE A 266 -2.46 -8.56 -14.95
CA ILE A 266 -2.38 -7.45 -15.90
C ILE A 266 -3.01 -7.89 -17.22
N ASN A 267 -3.66 -6.98 -17.93
CA ASN A 267 -4.23 -7.30 -19.24
C ASN A 267 -3.33 -6.76 -20.33
N GLY A 268 -2.77 -7.65 -21.16
CA GLY A 268 -2.03 -7.28 -22.36
C GLY A 268 -2.93 -7.38 -23.58
N ILE A 269 -3.00 -6.32 -24.39
CA ILE A 269 -3.62 -6.34 -25.71
C ILE A 269 -2.56 -6.01 -26.74
N SER A 270 -2.35 -6.89 -27.73
CA SER A 270 -1.46 -6.63 -28.87
C SER A 270 -2.28 -6.46 -30.13
N ASN A 271 -1.89 -5.58 -31.03
CA ASN A 271 -2.47 -5.46 -32.38
C ASN A 271 -2.01 -6.58 -33.34
N VAL A 272 -1.05 -7.42 -32.96
CA VAL A 272 -0.59 -8.58 -33.74
C VAL A 272 -0.43 -9.79 -32.83
N ASN A 273 -0.41 -10.99 -33.42
CA ASN A 273 0.02 -12.17 -32.68
C ASN A 273 1.48 -11.97 -32.27
N ALA A 274 1.76 -11.97 -30.97
CA ALA A 274 3.09 -11.69 -30.44
C ALA A 274 3.42 -12.65 -29.30
N LYS A 275 4.69 -13.04 -29.20
CA LYS A 275 5.20 -13.68 -27.99
C LYS A 275 5.88 -12.64 -27.13
N VAL A 276 5.52 -12.58 -25.85
CA VAL A 276 6.13 -11.65 -24.89
C VAL A 276 6.68 -12.38 -23.68
N SER A 277 7.72 -11.83 -23.07
CA SER A 277 8.19 -12.20 -21.74
C SER A 277 8.03 -11.02 -20.81
N LEU A 278 7.76 -11.31 -19.53
CA LEU A 278 7.72 -10.30 -18.48
C LEU A 278 9.00 -10.38 -17.66
N GLN A 279 9.63 -9.26 -17.43
CA GLN A 279 10.77 -9.11 -16.53
C GLN A 279 10.42 -8.12 -15.43
N LEU A 280 11.16 -8.18 -14.33
CA LEU A 280 11.04 -7.24 -13.22
C LEU A 280 12.35 -6.46 -13.12
N GLU A 281 12.24 -5.14 -13.27
CA GLU A 281 13.27 -4.20 -12.87
C GLU A 281 13.01 -3.82 -11.41
N ASP A 282 14.03 -3.97 -10.56
CA ASP A 282 14.04 -3.57 -9.16
C ASP A 282 15.11 -2.46 -8.96
N PRO A 283 14.77 -1.19 -9.21
CA PRO A 283 15.72 -0.08 -9.12
C PRO A 283 16.29 0.12 -7.71
N GLN A 284 15.55 -0.32 -6.69
CA GLN A 284 15.92 -0.15 -5.28
C GLN A 284 16.71 -1.34 -4.73
N GLN A 285 16.94 -2.37 -5.56
CA GLN A 285 17.65 -3.60 -5.17
C GLN A 285 17.05 -4.23 -3.91
N SER A 286 15.73 -4.16 -3.76
CA SER A 286 14.95 -4.77 -2.67
C SER A 286 15.08 -6.29 -2.60
N GLY A 287 15.50 -6.93 -3.71
CA GLY A 287 15.65 -8.37 -3.83
C GLY A 287 14.35 -9.09 -4.16
N ILE A 288 13.26 -8.35 -4.41
CA ILE A 288 11.98 -8.89 -4.86
C ILE A 288 12.15 -9.53 -6.23
N ARG A 289 11.55 -10.72 -6.42
CA ARG A 289 11.67 -11.49 -7.67
C ARG A 289 10.31 -11.74 -8.30
N LEU A 290 10.27 -11.73 -9.62
CA LEU A 290 9.12 -12.21 -10.39
C LEU A 290 9.16 -13.74 -10.45
N ILE A 291 8.10 -14.41 -9.98
CA ILE A 291 7.95 -15.87 -10.06
C ILE A 291 7.02 -16.27 -11.20
N SER A 292 5.98 -15.48 -11.46
CA SER A 292 5.05 -15.69 -12.56
C SER A 292 4.88 -14.38 -13.31
N PRO A 293 4.84 -14.38 -14.65
CA PRO A 293 4.96 -15.54 -15.54
C PRO A 293 6.41 -16.07 -15.63
N ASP A 294 6.57 -17.38 -15.66
CA ASP A 294 7.87 -18.08 -15.78
C ASP A 294 8.26 -18.42 -17.24
N ARG A 295 7.34 -18.17 -18.17
CA ARG A 295 7.45 -18.50 -19.58
C ARG A 295 6.93 -17.38 -20.48
N THR A 296 7.21 -17.53 -21.77
CA THR A 296 6.65 -16.62 -22.78
C THR A 296 5.12 -16.74 -22.85
N ILE A 297 4.47 -15.60 -23.01
CA ILE A 297 3.03 -15.47 -23.14
C ILE A 297 2.71 -15.22 -24.60
N ASN A 298 1.76 -15.97 -25.14
CA ASN A 298 1.22 -15.72 -26.46
C ASN A 298 0.09 -14.70 -26.33
N LEU A 299 0.26 -13.54 -26.95
CA LEU A 299 -0.79 -12.55 -27.09
C LEU A 299 -1.41 -12.73 -28.47
N ALA A 300 -2.71 -12.98 -28.50
CA ALA A 300 -3.46 -13.00 -29.75
C ALA A 300 -3.76 -11.57 -30.21
N ALA A 301 -3.70 -11.35 -31.52
CA ALA A 301 -3.99 -10.05 -32.11
C ALA A 301 -5.42 -9.58 -31.73
N ASN A 302 -5.51 -8.34 -31.27
CA ASN A 302 -6.72 -7.62 -30.91
C ASN A 302 -7.59 -8.34 -29.86
N GLN A 303 -6.97 -9.16 -29.01
CA GLN A 303 -7.64 -9.85 -27.90
C GLN A 303 -6.95 -9.53 -26.57
N ALA A 304 -7.75 -9.15 -25.58
CA ALA A 304 -7.25 -9.00 -24.21
C ALA A 304 -6.80 -10.35 -23.66
N THR A 305 -5.53 -10.44 -23.32
CA THR A 305 -4.93 -11.63 -22.72
C THR A 305 -4.53 -11.31 -21.28
N THR A 306 -5.03 -12.10 -20.35
CA THR A 306 -4.70 -11.98 -18.93
C THR A 306 -3.32 -12.56 -18.66
N ILE A 307 -2.45 -11.77 -18.03
CA ILE A 307 -1.10 -12.13 -17.65
C ILE A 307 -1.02 -12.20 -16.12
N PRO A 308 -0.87 -13.40 -15.53
CA PRO A 308 -0.80 -13.56 -14.08
C PRO A 308 0.59 -13.22 -13.57
N VAL A 309 0.66 -12.24 -12.67
CA VAL A 309 1.87 -11.76 -12.03
C VAL A 309 1.92 -12.25 -10.57
N ARG A 310 3.05 -12.85 -10.18
CA ARG A 310 3.36 -13.18 -8.77
C ARG A 310 4.77 -12.77 -8.43
N LEU A 311 4.95 -12.17 -7.26
CA LEU A 311 6.25 -11.74 -6.75
C LEU A 311 6.65 -12.53 -5.49
N GLN A 312 7.94 -12.78 -5.35
CA GLN A 312 8.55 -13.29 -4.11
C GLN A 312 9.20 -12.13 -3.35
N ILE A 313 8.81 -11.94 -2.10
CA ILE A 313 9.45 -10.99 -1.21
C ILE A 313 10.54 -11.74 -0.41
N PRO A 314 11.80 -11.29 -0.41
CA PRO A 314 12.84 -11.94 0.38
C PRO A 314 12.55 -11.82 1.90
N PRO A 315 12.99 -12.78 2.74
CA PRO A 315 12.83 -12.71 4.19
C PRO A 315 13.46 -11.46 4.83
N GLU A 316 14.57 -11.00 4.28
CA GLU A 316 15.36 -9.84 4.71
C GLU A 316 14.85 -8.51 4.13
N ALA A 317 13.72 -8.51 3.43
CA ALA A 317 13.21 -7.31 2.77
C ALA A 317 12.88 -6.20 3.78
N LYS A 318 13.35 -4.99 3.47
CA LYS A 318 13.07 -3.78 4.25
C LYS A 318 11.60 -3.39 4.10
N ALA A 319 10.95 -3.09 5.22
CA ALA A 319 9.57 -2.61 5.20
C ALA A 319 9.45 -1.23 4.54
N GLY A 320 8.28 -0.96 3.95
CA GLY A 320 7.98 0.29 3.26
C GLY A 320 7.52 0.10 1.82
N ALA A 321 7.32 1.22 1.12
CA ALA A 321 6.95 1.23 -0.29
C ALA A 321 8.17 1.01 -1.18
N ASN A 322 8.08 0.02 -2.06
CA ASN A 322 9.05 -0.29 -3.09
C ASN A 322 8.42 0.01 -4.46
N ASN A 323 9.15 0.75 -5.29
CA ASN A 323 8.69 1.08 -6.64
C ASN A 323 9.39 0.15 -7.63
N LEU A 324 8.70 -0.92 -7.99
CA LEU A 324 9.17 -1.88 -8.99
C LEU A 324 8.71 -1.48 -10.38
N ARG A 325 9.31 -2.07 -11.41
CA ARG A 325 8.86 -1.93 -12.78
C ARG A 325 8.73 -3.28 -13.45
N LEU A 326 7.55 -3.56 -13.96
CA LEU A 326 7.36 -4.69 -14.87
C LEU A 326 7.76 -4.23 -16.28
N VAL A 327 8.60 -5.02 -16.94
CA VAL A 327 9.08 -4.76 -18.29
C VAL A 327 8.60 -5.87 -19.20
N LEU A 328 7.71 -5.51 -20.14
CA LEU A 328 7.21 -6.44 -21.13
C LEU A 328 8.09 -6.37 -22.39
N ILE A 329 8.68 -7.49 -22.77
CA ILE A 329 9.64 -7.61 -23.87
C ILE A 329 9.09 -8.57 -24.91
N SER A 330 9.22 -8.22 -26.20
CA SER A 330 8.85 -9.13 -27.29
C SER A 330 9.88 -10.27 -27.40
N ALA A 331 9.44 -11.50 -27.15
CA ALA A 331 10.28 -12.70 -27.25
C ALA A 331 10.64 -13.05 -28.71
N ASP A 332 9.88 -12.54 -29.69
CA ASP A 332 10.19 -12.69 -31.12
C ASP A 332 11.49 -11.95 -31.54
N GLN A 333 12.16 -11.25 -30.63
CA GLN A 333 13.47 -10.63 -30.84
C GLN A 333 14.67 -11.58 -30.63
N ALA A 334 14.46 -12.77 -30.06
CA ALA A 334 15.56 -13.64 -29.64
C ALA A 334 16.24 -14.44 -30.77
N MET A 335 15.81 -14.30 -32.03
CA MET A 335 16.24 -15.17 -33.15
C MET A 335 16.54 -14.39 -34.45
N SER A 336 17.45 -13.40 -34.43
CA SER A 336 18.05 -12.86 -35.66
C SER A 336 19.44 -12.27 -35.39
N GLY A 337 20.47 -13.06 -35.65
CA GLY A 337 21.88 -12.72 -35.44
C GLY A 337 22.48 -11.72 -36.45
N ASP A 338 21.70 -11.14 -37.35
CA ASP A 338 22.16 -10.07 -38.25
C ASP A 338 21.18 -8.89 -38.22
N LYS A 339 21.72 -7.71 -37.87
CA LYS A 339 21.11 -6.36 -37.83
C LYS A 339 19.56 -6.31 -37.79
N PRO A 340 18.93 -6.10 -36.62
CA PRO A 340 17.47 -6.02 -36.54
C PRO A 340 16.96 -4.66 -37.03
N GLN A 341 16.41 -4.62 -38.25
CA GLN A 341 15.45 -3.58 -38.64
C GLN A 341 14.13 -3.84 -37.89
N GLY A 342 14.03 -3.32 -36.66
CA GLY A 342 12.82 -3.42 -35.85
C GLY A 342 13.11 -3.69 -34.37
N VAL A 343 13.83 -2.79 -33.71
CA VAL A 343 13.96 -2.82 -32.25
C VAL A 343 12.61 -2.37 -31.65
N TYR A 344 11.80 -3.31 -31.15
CA TYR A 344 10.64 -3.00 -30.33
C TYR A 344 11.14 -2.41 -29.00
N ALA A 345 10.64 -1.23 -28.63
CA ALA A 345 10.96 -0.66 -27.33
C ALA A 345 10.26 -1.48 -26.23
N PRO A 346 10.97 -1.88 -25.16
CA PRO A 346 10.35 -2.53 -24.01
C PRO A 346 9.29 -1.63 -23.39
N ILE A 347 8.17 -2.21 -22.95
CA ILE A 347 7.09 -1.46 -22.30
C ILE A 347 7.27 -1.56 -20.79
N LYS A 348 7.37 -0.41 -20.14
CA LYS A 348 7.58 -0.29 -18.70
C LYS A 348 6.28 0.05 -18.00
N ILE A 349 5.99 -0.68 -16.94
CA ILE A 349 4.78 -0.56 -16.15
C ILE A 349 5.22 -0.39 -14.69
N ASP A 350 4.94 0.77 -14.10
CA ASP A 350 5.29 1.04 -12.70
C ASP A 350 4.40 0.22 -11.75
N LEU A 351 5.00 -0.49 -10.81
CA LEU A 351 4.35 -1.40 -9.88
C LEU A 351 4.74 -1.05 -8.44
N PRO A 352 3.91 -0.28 -7.71
CA PRO A 352 4.13 -0.03 -6.29
C PRO A 352 3.83 -1.28 -5.46
N VAL A 353 4.74 -1.65 -4.56
CA VAL A 353 4.60 -2.78 -3.62
C VAL A 353 4.91 -2.31 -2.22
N THR A 354 4.01 -2.52 -1.26
CA THR A 354 4.26 -2.22 0.15
C THR A 354 4.64 -3.47 0.93
N ILE A 355 5.78 -3.43 1.59
CA ILE A 355 6.24 -4.50 2.49
C ILE A 355 5.84 -4.16 3.92
N GLN A 356 5.17 -5.10 4.59
CA GLN A 356 4.73 -4.95 5.99
C GLN A 356 5.92 -4.82 6.93
N SER A 357 5.79 -3.93 7.92
CA SER A 357 6.71 -3.87 9.04
C SER A 357 6.49 -5.03 10.00
N LYS A 358 7.58 -5.63 10.46
CA LYS A 358 7.61 -6.61 11.53
C LYS A 358 8.50 -6.08 12.64
N LEU A 359 7.92 -5.88 13.82
CA LEU A 359 8.59 -5.39 15.02
C LEU A 359 8.31 -6.36 16.17
N GLN A 360 9.36 -6.85 16.83
CA GLN A 360 9.23 -7.79 17.95
C GLN A 360 10.27 -7.45 19.02
N ILE A 361 9.85 -7.45 20.28
CA ILE A 361 10.70 -7.13 21.43
C ILE A 361 10.87 -8.36 22.34
N GLN A 362 12.08 -8.56 22.86
CA GLN A 362 12.40 -9.65 23.78
C GLN A 362 13.39 -9.16 24.87
N PRO A 363 13.19 -9.52 26.15
CA PRO A 363 12.04 -10.24 26.68
C PRO A 363 10.76 -9.38 26.72
N THR A 364 9.59 -10.01 26.72
CA THR A 364 8.30 -9.34 26.89
C THR A 364 8.01 -8.97 28.35
N LYS A 365 8.81 -9.50 29.29
CA LYS A 365 8.79 -9.19 30.72
C LYS A 365 10.22 -8.93 31.20
N ILE A 366 10.43 -7.83 31.91
CA ILE A 366 11.72 -7.43 32.48
C ILE A 366 11.53 -7.26 33.98
N ASP A 367 12.46 -7.82 34.76
CA ASP A 367 12.52 -7.58 36.20
C ASP A 367 13.78 -6.76 36.50
N PHE A 368 13.60 -5.61 37.12
CA PHE A 368 14.69 -4.73 37.57
C PHE A 368 15.09 -5.00 39.02
N GLY A 369 14.45 -5.96 39.70
CA GLY A 369 14.75 -6.35 41.07
C GLY A 369 14.33 -5.29 42.08
N SER A 370 15.13 -5.16 43.14
CA SER A 370 14.89 -4.20 44.23
C SER A 370 15.87 -3.03 44.18
N ILE A 371 15.37 -1.80 44.28
CA ILE A 371 16.20 -0.59 44.26
C ILE A 371 15.81 0.39 45.35
N GLU A 372 16.79 1.04 45.97
CA GLU A 372 16.51 2.11 46.92
C GLU A 372 16.01 3.38 46.22
N ALA A 373 15.06 4.07 46.84
CA ALA A 373 14.61 5.38 46.36
C ALA A 373 15.79 6.35 46.24
N GLY A 374 15.90 7.04 45.10
CA GLY A 374 17.01 7.93 44.78
C GLY A 374 18.15 7.31 43.98
N LYS A 375 18.08 6.01 43.69
CA LYS A 375 19.08 5.29 42.90
C LYS A 375 18.57 4.94 41.50
N THR A 376 19.50 4.60 40.62
CA THR A 376 19.23 4.02 39.30
C THR A 376 19.33 2.50 39.36
N THR A 377 18.49 1.82 38.58
CA THR A 377 18.53 0.36 38.45
C THR A 377 19.78 -0.10 37.71
N GLU A 378 20.09 -1.40 37.80
CA GLU A 378 21.03 -2.02 36.86
C GLU A 378 20.49 -1.95 35.42
N THR A 379 21.42 -1.97 34.44
CA THR A 379 21.05 -1.99 33.02
C THR A 379 20.45 -3.34 32.65
N GLN A 380 19.22 -3.32 32.15
CA GLN A 380 18.61 -4.46 31.47
C GLN A 380 18.73 -4.30 29.96
N THR A 381 18.81 -5.41 29.22
CA THR A 381 18.93 -5.37 27.75
C THR A 381 17.63 -5.82 27.10
N LEU A 382 17.04 -4.93 26.30
CA LEU A 382 15.95 -5.27 25.37
C LEU A 382 16.51 -5.58 24.00
N VAL A 383 16.15 -6.73 23.44
CA VAL A 383 16.46 -7.11 22.07
C VAL A 383 15.25 -6.80 21.19
N LEU A 384 15.45 -5.92 20.23
CA LEU A 384 14.46 -5.56 19.23
C LEU A 384 14.82 -6.23 17.90
N ARG A 385 13.91 -7.04 17.38
CA ARG A 385 13.98 -7.62 16.03
C ARG A 385 13.06 -6.86 15.11
N THR A 386 13.63 -6.29 14.05
CA THR A 386 12.90 -5.41 13.15
C THR A 386 13.32 -5.55 11.70
N ASN A 387 12.44 -5.23 10.75
CA ASN A 387 12.79 -5.03 9.34
C ASN A 387 12.61 -3.57 8.86
N ILE A 388 12.37 -2.64 9.79
CA ILE A 388 12.32 -1.20 9.50
C ILE A 388 13.68 -0.53 9.82
N SER A 389 14.01 0.50 9.04
CA SER A 389 15.07 1.46 9.36
C SER A 389 14.45 2.76 9.87
N GLY A 390 15.14 3.46 10.77
CA GLY A 390 14.70 4.78 11.25
C GLY A 390 15.07 5.02 12.71
N THR A 391 14.24 5.78 13.40
CA THR A 391 14.37 6.05 14.83
C THR A 391 13.12 5.61 15.58
N ALA A 392 13.29 5.28 16.86
CA ALA A 392 12.19 4.99 17.77
C ALA A 392 12.41 5.66 19.12
N SER A 393 11.31 5.94 19.81
CA SER A 393 11.32 6.38 21.19
C SER A 393 10.87 5.25 22.11
N LEU A 394 11.56 5.08 23.23
CA LEU A 394 11.14 4.19 24.31
C LEU A 394 10.53 5.05 25.41
N GLN A 395 9.30 4.74 25.80
CA GLN A 395 8.57 5.49 26.81
C GLN A 395 8.05 4.56 27.90
N LEU A 396 7.91 5.11 29.11
CA LEU A 396 7.36 4.40 30.25
C LEU A 396 5.89 4.80 30.42
N GLN A 397 4.98 3.84 30.27
CA GLN A 397 3.55 4.03 30.39
C GLN A 397 2.99 3.30 31.62
N GLY A 398 2.00 3.89 32.30
CA GLY A 398 1.38 3.32 33.50
C GLY A 398 1.67 4.16 34.76
N ASN A 399 1.74 3.50 35.93
CA ASN A 399 1.96 4.16 37.21
C ASN A 399 3.44 4.51 37.45
N SER A 400 3.95 5.46 36.66
CA SER A 400 5.37 5.84 36.60
C SER A 400 5.72 7.13 37.35
N LYS A 401 4.84 7.66 38.20
CA LYS A 401 5.06 8.96 38.87
C LYS A 401 6.38 9.05 39.66
N ASP A 402 6.84 7.90 40.15
CA ASP A 402 8.01 7.74 41.00
C ASP A 402 9.25 7.22 40.23
N VAL A 403 9.10 6.88 38.95
CA VAL A 403 10.11 6.18 38.14
C VAL A 403 10.23 6.84 36.76
N SER A 404 11.43 7.29 36.40
CA SER A 404 11.73 7.84 35.07
C SER A 404 12.73 6.97 34.31
N MET A 405 12.75 7.10 32.99
CA MET A 405 13.75 6.43 32.15
C MET A 405 15.08 7.17 32.26
N ALA A 406 16.15 6.47 32.64
CA ALA A 406 17.51 7.00 32.66
C ALA A 406 18.24 6.68 31.35
N GLU A 407 18.09 5.45 30.86
CA GLU A 407 18.55 5.01 29.54
C GLU A 407 17.42 4.28 28.81
N PRO A 408 17.28 4.47 27.47
CA PRO A 408 18.08 5.35 26.62
C PRO A 408 17.68 6.83 26.76
N SER A 409 18.66 7.75 26.72
CA SER A 409 18.45 9.19 26.82
C SER A 409 18.18 9.88 25.48
N ALA A 410 18.35 9.16 24.36
CA ALA A 410 18.17 9.64 23.00
C ALA A 410 17.32 8.66 22.18
N ALA A 411 16.90 9.09 20.98
CA ALA A 411 16.19 8.24 20.04
C ALA A 411 17.02 7.00 19.67
N ILE A 412 16.36 5.85 19.61
CA ILE A 412 16.96 4.55 19.31
C ILE A 412 17.06 4.41 17.80
N SER A 413 18.27 4.25 17.26
CA SER A 413 18.47 3.96 15.84
C SER A 413 18.04 2.53 15.54
N LEU A 414 17.07 2.38 14.64
CA LEU A 414 16.57 1.10 14.15
C LEU A 414 17.29 0.73 12.85
N GLN A 415 17.84 -0.48 12.82
CA GLN A 415 18.34 -1.12 11.60
C GLN A 415 17.69 -2.50 11.43
N PRO A 416 17.43 -2.94 10.18
CA PRO A 416 16.93 -4.27 9.92
C PRO A 416 17.83 -5.33 10.56
N GLY A 417 17.23 -6.27 11.29
CA GLY A 417 17.90 -7.28 12.10
C GLY A 417 17.66 -7.10 13.60
N GLU A 418 18.68 -7.39 14.40
CA GLU A 418 18.66 -7.30 15.86
C GLU A 418 19.32 -6.01 16.34
N THR A 419 18.60 -5.26 17.18
CA THR A 419 19.13 -4.09 17.90
C THR A 419 19.03 -4.35 19.39
N LYS A 420 20.12 -4.16 20.13
CA LYS A 420 20.15 -4.27 21.60
C LYS A 420 20.00 -2.88 22.20
N ILE A 421 19.01 -2.71 23.07
CA ILE A 421 18.62 -1.45 23.69
C ILE A 421 18.90 -1.58 25.19
N PRO A 422 19.85 -0.81 25.74
CA PRO A 422 20.04 -0.74 27.19
C PRO A 422 18.88 0.03 27.82
N VAL A 423 18.34 -0.49 28.91
CA VAL A 423 17.27 0.13 29.67
C VAL A 423 17.71 0.28 31.12
N GLN A 424 17.72 1.51 31.60
CA GLN A 424 17.89 1.84 33.02
C GLN A 424 16.78 2.76 33.47
N LEU A 425 16.37 2.59 34.72
CA LEU A 425 15.33 3.39 35.34
C LEU A 425 15.91 4.15 36.53
N GLN A 426 15.41 5.35 36.76
CA GLN A 426 15.74 6.18 37.90
C GLN A 426 14.52 6.30 38.82
N VAL A 427 14.71 5.98 40.10
CA VAL A 427 13.66 6.11 41.11
C VAL A 427 13.82 7.43 41.85
N ARG A 428 12.74 8.19 41.99
CA ARG A 428 12.75 9.48 42.72
C ARG A 428 13.05 9.27 44.20
N ASP A 429 13.77 10.20 44.82
CA ASP A 429 14.09 10.18 46.25
C ASP A 429 12.83 10.13 47.15
N SER A 430 11.74 10.76 46.70
CA SER A 430 10.50 10.88 47.46
C SER A 430 9.63 9.61 47.43
N SER A 431 9.99 8.60 46.64
CA SER A 431 9.20 7.38 46.43
C SER A 431 9.01 6.57 47.71
N PHE A 432 7.86 5.93 47.84
CA PHE A 432 7.55 5.00 48.94
C PHE A 432 7.83 3.55 48.53
N ALA A 433 8.12 2.72 49.54
CA ALA A 433 8.37 1.30 49.31
C ALA A 433 7.16 0.60 48.67
N GLY A 434 7.43 -0.38 47.82
CA GLY A 434 6.41 -1.25 47.24
C GLY A 434 6.72 -1.65 45.80
N ASP A 435 5.92 -2.58 45.30
CA ASP A 435 6.00 -3.06 43.93
C ASP A 435 5.48 -2.01 42.94
N ARG A 436 6.10 -1.95 41.76
CA ARG A 436 5.73 -1.11 40.63
C ARG A 436 5.78 -1.98 39.38
N THR A 437 4.66 -2.00 38.67
CA THR A 437 4.56 -2.59 37.33
C THR A 437 4.21 -1.49 36.34
N PHE A 438 4.94 -1.42 35.24
CA PHE A 438 4.72 -0.47 34.15
C PHE A 438 5.01 -1.13 32.81
N THR A 439 4.62 -0.45 31.74
CA THR A 439 4.82 -0.91 30.38
C THR A 439 5.85 -0.05 29.68
N LEU A 440 6.91 -0.68 29.19
CA LEU A 440 7.87 -0.07 28.29
C LEU A 440 7.27 -0.14 26.88
N VAL A 441 6.98 1.02 26.29
CA VAL A 441 6.39 1.13 24.94
C VAL A 441 7.44 1.68 24.00
N LEU A 442 7.84 0.88 23.02
CA LEU A 442 8.72 1.30 21.94
C LEU A 442 7.87 1.73 20.75
N THR A 443 7.92 3.03 20.45
CA THR A 443 7.17 3.66 19.36
C THR A 443 8.13 4.06 18.25
N PRO A 444 8.07 3.39 17.08
CA PRO A 444 8.82 3.83 15.90
C PRO A 444 8.28 5.17 15.40
N ASP A 445 9.17 6.04 14.90
CA ASP A 445 8.76 7.30 14.27
C ASP A 445 8.11 7.06 12.89
N ASN A 446 8.26 5.85 12.35
CA ASN A 446 7.69 5.43 11.07
C ASN A 446 6.24 4.97 11.25
N SER A 447 5.29 5.66 10.60
CA SER A 447 3.85 5.40 10.68
C SER A 447 3.40 4.04 10.14
N ILE A 448 4.28 3.31 9.44
CA ILE A 448 3.99 1.99 8.88
C ILE A 448 4.07 0.90 9.96
N ALA A 449 4.73 1.15 11.09
CA ALA A 449 4.95 0.18 12.15
C ALA A 449 4.14 0.46 13.42
N ASN A 450 3.51 -0.59 13.96
CA ASN A 450 2.80 -0.49 15.24
C ASN A 450 3.79 -0.51 16.43
N PRO A 451 3.49 0.22 17.52
CA PRO A 451 4.28 0.15 18.74
C PRO A 451 4.33 -1.27 19.31
N VAL A 452 5.45 -1.61 19.96
CA VAL A 452 5.61 -2.87 20.70
C VAL A 452 5.88 -2.58 22.17
N ASN A 453 5.49 -3.51 23.04
CA ASN A 453 5.53 -3.32 24.48
C ASN A 453 6.20 -4.47 25.23
N ALA A 454 6.81 -4.13 26.36
CA ALA A 454 7.32 -5.06 27.35
C ALA A 454 6.84 -4.66 28.75
N GLU A 455 6.40 -5.61 29.55
CA GLU A 455 6.05 -5.41 30.95
C GLU A 455 7.32 -5.32 31.78
N ALA A 456 7.38 -4.39 32.72
CA ALA A 456 8.54 -4.18 33.58
C ALA A 456 8.12 -4.10 35.05
N HIS A 457 8.83 -4.87 35.88
CA HIS A 457 8.61 -4.98 37.33
C HIS A 457 9.79 -4.37 38.09
N LEU A 458 9.49 -3.68 39.18
CA LEU A 458 10.48 -3.04 40.05
C LEU A 458 9.96 -2.96 41.48
N TYR A 459 10.76 -3.40 42.44
CA TYR A 459 10.48 -3.21 43.86
C TYR A 459 11.26 -2.03 44.43
N ILE A 460 10.54 -1.00 44.89
CA ILE A 460 11.18 0.16 45.50
C ILE A 460 11.39 -0.11 47.00
N LEU A 461 12.62 0.09 47.45
CA LEU A 461 13.04 0.06 48.85
C LEU A 461 13.09 1.49 49.40
N MET A 462 12.48 1.70 50.57
CA MET A 462 12.58 2.98 51.26
C MET A 462 13.88 3.05 52.08
N PRO A 463 14.66 4.13 51.98
CA PRO A 463 15.92 4.29 52.72
C PRO A 463 15.71 4.12 54.24
N LEU A 464 16.66 3.47 54.90
CA LEU A 464 16.57 3.19 56.35
C LEU A 464 16.40 4.46 57.19
N TRP A 465 17.14 5.54 56.88
CA TRP A 465 17.04 6.81 57.60
C TRP A 465 15.62 7.39 57.56
N ARG A 466 14.93 7.28 56.41
CA ARG A 466 13.57 7.78 56.25
C ARG A 466 12.59 6.94 57.05
N LYS A 467 12.82 5.62 57.17
CA LYS A 467 12.02 4.74 58.05
C LYS A 467 12.16 5.19 59.49
N ILE A 468 13.40 5.43 59.94
CA ILE A 468 13.69 5.89 61.30
C ILE A 468 12.97 7.23 61.58
N VAL A 469 13.04 8.19 60.65
CA VAL A 469 12.36 9.49 60.80
C VAL A 469 10.84 9.35 60.90
N ILE A 470 10.21 8.51 60.06
CA ILE A 470 8.76 8.29 60.11
C ILE A 470 8.35 7.64 61.44
N TRP A 471 9.09 6.64 61.91
CA TRP A 471 8.83 6.00 63.20
C TRP A 471 9.02 6.97 64.37
N LEU A 472 10.04 7.82 64.32
CA LEU A 472 10.28 8.85 65.32
C LEU A 472 9.15 9.89 65.35
N LEU A 473 8.67 10.33 64.18
CA LEU A 473 7.54 11.25 64.07
C LEU A 473 6.24 10.63 64.59
N LEU A 474 5.99 9.35 64.30
CA LEU A 474 4.83 8.63 64.80
C LEU A 474 4.87 8.48 66.32
N LEU A 475 6.05 8.20 66.89
CA LEU A 475 6.26 8.16 68.33
C LEU A 475 6.02 9.54 68.98
N LEU A 476 6.55 10.62 68.39
CA LEU A 476 6.32 11.99 68.84
C LEU A 476 4.84 12.39 68.78
N LEU A 477 4.13 12.00 67.72
CA LEU A 477 2.70 12.24 67.59
C LEU A 477 1.90 11.52 68.67
N ILE A 478 2.22 10.26 68.94
CA ILE A 478 1.58 9.50 70.02
C ILE A 478 1.84 10.17 71.38
N LEU A 479 3.07 10.58 71.66
CA LEU A 479 3.42 11.32 72.88
C LEU A 479 2.64 12.63 73.00
N LEU A 480 2.50 13.38 71.90
CA LEU A 480 1.72 14.62 71.85
C LEU A 480 0.22 14.36 72.13
N ILE A 481 -0.37 13.35 71.48
CA ILE A 481 -1.77 12.95 71.72
C ILE A 481 -1.95 12.55 73.19
N THR A 482 -1.03 11.78 73.75
CA THR A 482 -1.06 11.34 75.15
C THR A 482 -1.01 12.55 76.09
N LEU A 483 -0.12 13.51 75.82
CA LEU A 483 -0.03 14.76 76.58
C LEU A 483 -1.33 15.57 76.52
N ILE A 484 -1.93 15.70 75.34
CA ILE A 484 -3.22 16.39 75.14
C ILE A 484 -4.33 15.71 75.95
N VAL A 485 -4.42 14.37 75.91
CA VAL A 485 -5.41 13.61 76.68
C VAL A 485 -5.22 13.81 78.18
N VAL A 486 -3.98 13.77 78.68
CA VAL A 486 -3.67 14.02 80.09
C VAL A 486 -4.07 15.44 80.50
N CYS A 487 -3.77 16.45 79.67
CA CYS A 487 -4.16 17.83 79.91
C CYS A 487 -5.69 18.00 79.93
N LEU A 488 -6.41 17.33 79.02
CA LEU A 488 -7.87 17.35 78.97
C LEU A 488 -8.52 16.70 80.20
N ILE A 489 -8.01 15.54 80.64
CA ILE A 489 -8.50 14.84 81.84
C ILE A 489 -8.26 15.69 83.09
N GLN A 490 -7.06 16.26 83.21
CA GLN A 490 -6.68 17.04 84.40
C GLN A 490 -7.19 18.49 84.36
N ARG A 491 -7.73 18.95 83.22
CA ARG A 491 -8.11 20.35 82.94
C ARG A 491 -6.99 21.34 83.23
N LYS A 492 -5.74 20.94 82.96
CA LYS A 492 -4.55 21.74 83.16
C LYS A 492 -3.84 21.98 81.83
N THR A 493 -3.21 23.14 81.69
CA THR A 493 -2.35 23.38 80.53
C THR A 493 -1.07 22.55 80.64
N PRO A 494 -0.38 22.26 79.53
CA PRO A 494 0.90 21.53 79.58
C PRO A 494 1.93 22.20 80.50
N LEU A 495 1.88 23.55 80.60
CA LEU A 495 2.78 24.32 81.45
C LEU A 495 2.44 24.12 82.93
N GLU A 496 1.15 24.19 83.30
CA GLU A 496 0.66 23.92 84.65
C GLU A 496 0.97 22.48 85.09
N LEU A 497 0.91 21.51 84.17
CA LEU A 497 1.22 20.11 84.47
C LEU A 497 2.70 19.91 84.82
N VAL A 498 3.59 20.65 84.14
CA VAL A 498 5.03 20.67 84.42
C VAL A 498 5.32 21.37 85.74
N GLU A 499 4.64 22.47 86.04
CA GLU A 499 4.75 23.16 87.33
C GLU A 499 4.24 22.30 88.49
N ASP A 500 3.12 21.61 88.32
CA ASP A 500 2.59 20.63 89.26
C ASP A 500 3.62 19.55 89.56
N PHE A 501 4.21 18.94 88.52
CA PHE A 501 5.26 17.93 88.70
C PHE A 501 6.49 18.47 89.42
N ARG A 502 6.84 19.73 89.20
CA ARG A 502 7.97 20.39 89.84
C ARG A 502 7.70 20.79 91.29
N ASN A 503 6.44 21.09 91.62
CA ASN A 503 6.01 21.54 92.95
C ASN A 503 5.52 20.41 93.87
N ARG A 504 5.21 19.22 93.34
CA ARG A 504 4.74 18.03 94.09
C ARG A 504 5.65 17.55 95.24
N ASN A 505 6.88 18.04 95.34
CA ASN A 505 7.86 17.64 96.38
C ASN A 505 8.11 18.74 97.42
N ARG A 506 7.15 19.64 97.68
CA ARG A 506 7.30 20.76 98.62
C ARG A 506 6.25 20.68 99.74
N LEU A 507 6.67 21.03 100.96
CA LEU A 507 5.77 21.21 102.09
C LEU A 507 5.01 22.54 101.93
N GLU A 508 3.68 22.50 102.07
CA GLU A 508 2.81 23.69 102.04
C GLU A 508 2.04 23.80 103.37
N GLY A 509 1.77 25.03 103.84
CA GLY A 509 1.07 25.31 105.11
C GLY A 509 1.87 26.23 106.04
N ALA A 510 1.33 26.48 107.24
CA ALA A 510 1.99 27.20 108.33
C ALA A 510 1.87 26.38 109.62
N LEU A 511 2.90 26.41 110.47
CA LEU A 511 2.89 25.82 111.79
C LEU A 511 2.68 26.92 112.82
N VAL A 512 1.63 26.79 113.64
CA VAL A 512 1.36 27.70 114.77
C VAL A 512 2.06 27.18 116.02
N VAL A 513 2.85 28.02 116.68
CA VAL A 513 3.58 27.64 117.90
C VAL A 513 2.73 27.96 119.12
N LEU A 514 2.19 26.93 119.79
CA LEU A 514 1.34 27.11 120.98
C LEU A 514 2.15 27.18 122.28
N GLU A 515 3.22 26.40 122.40
CA GLU A 515 4.15 26.43 123.54
C GLU A 515 5.58 26.09 123.09
N PRO A 516 6.62 26.72 123.69
CA PRO A 516 6.55 27.83 124.64
C PRO A 516 5.97 29.10 123.99
N LEU A 517 5.31 29.95 124.78
CA LEU A 517 4.67 31.16 124.23
C LEU A 517 5.69 32.00 123.43
N PRO A 518 5.40 32.35 122.16
CA PRO A 518 6.31 33.10 121.33
C PRO A 518 6.58 34.49 121.92
N GLN A 519 7.84 34.95 121.79
CA GLN A 519 8.25 36.25 122.34
C GLN A 519 7.79 37.43 121.49
N SER A 520 7.39 37.19 120.23
CA SER A 520 6.83 38.19 119.32
C SER A 520 5.72 37.57 118.48
N SER A 521 4.80 38.41 117.97
CA SER A 521 3.72 37.97 117.07
C SER A 521 4.21 37.47 115.70
N GLU A 522 5.46 37.78 115.32
CA GLU A 522 6.07 37.26 114.09
C GLU A 522 6.60 35.83 114.27
N ASP A 523 6.82 35.38 115.51
CA ASP A 523 7.27 34.03 115.84
C ASP A 523 6.12 33.03 116.09
N GLU A 524 4.88 33.49 115.96
CA GLU A 524 3.66 32.69 116.23
C GLU A 524 3.34 31.73 115.07
N GLU A 525 3.70 32.09 113.83
CA GLU A 525 3.46 31.28 112.63
C GLU A 525 4.72 31.07 111.78
N ILE A 526 5.13 29.81 111.59
CA ILE A 526 6.24 29.44 110.70
C ILE A 526 5.67 28.95 109.37
N SER A 527 5.86 29.74 108.31
CA SER A 527 5.41 29.37 106.96
C SER A 527 6.32 28.31 106.32
N LEU A 528 5.73 27.15 105.99
CA LEU A 528 6.44 26.02 105.38
C LEU A 528 6.72 26.24 103.89
N THR A 529 5.95 27.11 103.21
CA THR A 529 6.14 27.41 101.78
C THR A 529 7.46 28.12 101.49
N HIS A 530 8.03 28.84 102.46
CA HIS A 530 9.32 29.53 102.30
C HIS A 530 10.54 28.60 102.44
N LEU A 531 10.39 27.43 103.07
CA LEU A 531 11.52 26.55 103.38
C LEU A 531 12.02 25.76 102.17
N GLN A 532 11.24 25.67 101.08
CA GLN A 532 11.56 24.97 99.82
C GLN A 532 12.14 23.56 100.01
N LYS A 533 11.73 22.83 101.06
CA LYS A 533 12.20 21.47 101.40
C LYS A 533 11.02 20.51 101.44
N GLY A 534 11.24 19.24 101.07
CA GLY A 534 10.25 18.15 101.18
C GLY A 534 10.25 17.44 102.55
N ARG A 535 11.17 17.83 103.43
CA ARG A 535 11.37 17.29 104.78
C ARG A 535 11.91 18.39 105.69
N VAL A 536 11.32 18.56 106.86
CA VAL A 536 11.80 19.51 107.89
C VAL A 536 11.60 18.89 109.27
N CYS A 537 12.62 18.94 110.12
CA CYS A 537 12.52 18.55 111.53
C CYS A 537 12.02 19.74 112.37
N LEU A 538 11.21 19.50 113.41
CA LEU A 538 10.74 20.58 114.28
C LEU A 538 11.89 21.28 115.02
N SER A 539 12.92 20.52 115.40
CA SER A 539 14.12 21.06 116.03
C SER A 539 14.87 22.08 115.15
N ASP A 540 14.80 21.94 113.82
CA ASP A 540 15.38 22.89 112.86
C ASP A 540 14.60 24.23 112.83
N LEU A 541 13.34 24.21 113.26
CA LEU A 541 12.45 25.37 113.24
C LEU A 541 12.32 26.03 114.61
N ILE A 542 12.35 25.25 115.70
CA ILE A 542 12.15 25.70 117.07
C ILE A 542 13.27 25.12 117.96
N PRO A 543 14.37 25.87 118.18
CA PRO A 543 15.56 25.37 118.88
C PRO A 543 15.29 24.90 120.32
N ALA A 544 14.27 25.44 120.99
CA ALA A 544 13.93 25.11 122.37
C ALA A 544 13.43 23.66 122.53
N ILE A 545 12.81 23.07 121.51
CA ILE A 545 12.28 21.70 121.54
C ILE A 545 13.40 20.67 121.50
N ALA A 546 14.53 20.99 120.85
CA ALA A 546 15.69 20.11 120.74
C ALA A 546 16.27 19.68 122.11
N ALA A 547 16.10 20.50 123.15
CA ALA A 547 16.58 20.22 124.51
C ALA A 547 15.75 19.16 125.27
N THR A 548 14.58 18.77 124.75
CA THR A 548 13.64 17.86 125.42
C THR A 548 13.65 16.44 124.86
N ASN A 549 14.56 16.12 123.94
CA ASN A 549 14.63 14.84 123.20
C ASN A 549 13.30 14.42 122.54
N SER A 550 12.41 15.39 122.27
CA SER A 550 11.07 15.18 121.72
C SER A 550 10.95 15.87 120.37
N ASP A 551 11.77 15.44 119.39
CA ASP A 551 11.72 15.99 118.04
C ASP A 551 10.66 15.27 117.20
N ALA A 552 9.95 16.03 116.37
CA ALA A 552 8.93 15.53 115.46
C ALA A 552 9.26 15.97 114.04
N GLU A 553 9.00 15.10 113.08
CA GLU A 553 9.39 15.31 111.69
C GLU A 553 8.16 15.53 110.81
N LEU A 554 8.18 16.62 110.03
CA LEU A 554 7.23 16.81 108.96
C LEU A 554 7.82 16.32 107.64
N VAL A 555 7.11 15.38 107.03
CA VAL A 555 7.47 14.78 105.74
C VAL A 555 6.27 14.78 104.83
N THR A 556 6.48 15.14 103.57
CA THR A 556 5.50 14.82 102.53
C THR A 556 5.54 13.31 102.26
N VAL A 557 4.60 12.55 102.83
CA VAL A 557 4.47 11.11 102.53
C VAL A 557 3.44 10.91 101.45
N TRP A 558 3.87 10.37 100.31
CA TRP A 558 2.94 10.07 99.22
C TRP A 558 2.32 8.68 99.41
N ARG A 559 0.99 8.59 99.31
CA ARG A 559 0.29 7.32 99.09
C ARG A 559 -0.20 7.29 97.64
N LEU A 560 0.29 6.31 96.88
CA LEU A 560 -0.31 5.90 95.62
C LEU A 560 -1.77 5.50 95.90
N ALA A 561 -2.71 6.22 95.30
CA ALA A 561 -4.09 5.77 95.15
C ALA A 561 -4.22 5.01 93.83
#